data_AF-A0A2H3KR22-F1
#
_entry.id   AF-A0A2H3KR22-F1
#
_cell.length_a   1.000
_cell.length_b   1.000
_cell.length_c   1.000
_cell.angle_alpha   90.00
_cell.angle_beta   90.00
_cell.angle_gamma   90.00
#
_symmetry.space_group_name_H-M   'P 1'
#
loop_
_entity.id
_entity.type
_entity.pdbx_description
1 polymer ?
#
loop_
_entity_poly.entity_id
_entity_poly.type
_entity_poly.pdbx_seq_one_letter_code
_entity_poly.pdbx_strand_id
1 'polypeptide(L)'
;MSLEFIESPTEQTTAGTDVVIAALALGSATYLVRHRTWRAYVWGGAFSALAAAGGLGAAAHGLKIGQRTHDLLWRLLAISFGLMVGCFASAATADGFGERAGRRVLPWLLLGAFGFDTVTRRLSRGFIVFIVYEAAALLYALTIYVRLAQGGRMRGAQMTAAGILLSLIAAAIQSSRLHTQIAGLPFDNNGIFHLVQIAAIPVLVGGIDAGLVEDHGA
;
A
#
# COMPACT_ATOMS: atom_id res chain seq x y z
N MET A 1 -13.43 12.54 -27.18
CA MET A 1 -12.29 13.10 -26.42
C MET A 1 -11.13 12.15 -26.64
N SER A 2 -10.07 12.59 -27.32
CA SER A 2 -8.85 11.79 -27.53
C SER A 2 -8.11 11.65 -26.19
N LEU A 3 -7.62 10.45 -25.90
CA LEU A 3 -6.70 10.20 -24.79
C LEU A 3 -5.31 10.69 -25.22
N GLU A 4 -4.79 11.71 -24.53
CA GLU A 4 -3.43 12.21 -24.74
C GLU A 4 -2.55 11.88 -23.52
N PHE A 5 -1.32 11.44 -23.78
CA PHE A 5 -0.36 11.06 -22.74
C PHE A 5 0.61 12.20 -22.44
N ILE A 6 1.11 12.24 -21.20
CA ILE A 6 2.19 13.14 -20.79
C ILE A 6 3.49 12.72 -21.50
N GLU A 7 4.24 13.69 -22.04
CA GLU A 7 5.46 13.46 -22.84
C GLU A 7 6.75 13.40 -22.01
N SER A 8 6.65 13.52 -20.68
CA SER A 8 7.79 13.39 -19.77
C SER A 8 8.14 11.91 -19.59
N PRO A 9 9.35 11.45 -19.95
CA PRO A 9 9.75 10.06 -19.77
C PRO A 9 9.69 9.58 -18.32
N THR A 10 9.99 10.47 -17.35
CA THR A 10 9.90 10.16 -15.91
C THR A 10 8.46 9.97 -15.45
N GLU A 11 7.52 10.78 -15.96
CA GLU A 11 6.10 10.60 -15.66
C GLU A 11 5.57 9.30 -16.28
N GLN A 12 6.05 8.95 -17.48
CA GLN A 12 5.70 7.69 -18.14
C GLN A 12 6.21 6.46 -17.39
N THR A 13 7.45 6.48 -16.86
CA THR A 13 7.97 5.37 -16.04
C THR A 13 7.25 5.27 -14.70
N THR A 14 6.90 6.41 -14.09
CA THR A 14 6.08 6.45 -12.87
C THR A 14 4.69 5.86 -13.13
N ALA A 15 3.99 6.31 -14.18
CA ALA A 15 2.69 5.78 -14.56
C ALA A 15 2.74 4.28 -14.92
N GLY A 16 3.78 3.84 -15.62
CA GLY A 16 3.96 2.43 -15.98
C GLY A 16 4.16 1.54 -14.75
N THR A 17 4.97 1.99 -13.79
CA THR A 17 5.19 1.26 -12.54
C THR A 17 3.95 1.26 -11.63
N ASP A 18 3.16 2.33 -11.64
CA ASP A 18 1.83 2.39 -11.00
C ASP A 18 0.87 1.32 -11.55
N VAL A 19 0.83 1.12 -12.88
CA VAL A 19 0.04 0.05 -13.50
C VAL A 19 0.48 -1.33 -13.02
N VAL A 20 1.79 -1.56 -12.90
CA VAL A 20 2.33 -2.84 -12.40
C VAL A 20 1.92 -3.08 -10.95
N ILE A 21 2.05 -2.05 -10.09
CA ILE A 21 1.55 -2.12 -8.70
C ILE A 21 0.06 -2.44 -8.68
N ALA A 22 -0.74 -1.75 -9.50
CA ALA A 22 -2.18 -1.95 -9.55
C ALA A 22 -2.56 -3.40 -9.91
N ALA A 23 -1.91 -3.95 -10.94
CA ALA A 23 -2.11 -5.32 -11.37
C ALA A 23 -1.67 -6.34 -10.31
N LEU A 24 -0.49 -6.17 -9.71
CA LEU A 24 0.02 -7.05 -8.66
C LEU A 24 -0.87 -7.01 -7.42
N ALA A 25 -1.28 -5.83 -6.98
CA ALA A 25 -2.15 -5.66 -5.83
C ALA A 25 -3.54 -6.26 -6.08
N LEU A 26 -4.13 -6.06 -7.26
CA LEU A 26 -5.41 -6.69 -7.61
C LEU A 26 -5.31 -8.22 -7.67
N GLY A 27 -4.24 -8.74 -8.26
CA GLY A 27 -3.93 -10.18 -8.26
C GLY A 27 -3.81 -10.73 -6.84
N SER A 28 -3.11 -10.01 -5.96
CA SER A 28 -2.94 -10.36 -4.55
C SER A 28 -4.26 -10.35 -3.78
N ALA A 29 -5.10 -9.33 -3.99
CA ALA A 29 -6.41 -9.25 -3.39
C ALA A 29 -7.28 -10.44 -3.81
N THR A 30 -7.40 -10.68 -5.12
CA THR A 30 -8.20 -11.79 -5.66
C THR A 30 -7.69 -13.16 -5.24
N TYR A 31 -6.38 -13.31 -5.09
CA TYR A 31 -5.76 -14.52 -4.55
C TYR A 31 -6.13 -14.75 -3.08
N LEU A 32 -5.92 -13.76 -2.21
CA LEU A 32 -6.13 -13.92 -0.76
C LEU A 32 -7.60 -14.13 -0.40
N VAL A 33 -8.55 -13.43 -1.05
CA VAL A 33 -9.99 -13.57 -0.70
C VAL A 33 -10.56 -14.96 -0.96
N ARG A 34 -9.84 -15.83 -1.69
CA ARG A 34 -10.22 -17.25 -1.88
C ARG A 34 -10.21 -18.05 -0.59
N HIS A 35 -9.46 -17.61 0.42
CA HIS A 35 -9.45 -18.23 1.75
C HIS A 35 -10.76 -18.05 2.52
N ARG A 36 -11.62 -17.09 2.11
CA ARG A 36 -12.97 -16.86 2.66
C ARG A 36 -13.04 -16.62 4.18
N THR A 37 -11.96 -16.15 4.79
CA THR A 37 -11.95 -15.69 6.18
C THR A 37 -12.03 -14.18 6.26
N TRP A 38 -12.47 -13.65 7.39
CA TRP A 38 -12.46 -12.20 7.63
C TRP A 38 -11.06 -11.61 7.50
N ARG A 39 -10.06 -12.32 8.04
CA ARG A 39 -8.65 -11.95 7.95
C ARG A 39 -8.19 -11.82 6.50
N ALA A 40 -8.55 -12.79 5.64
CA ALA A 40 -8.31 -12.73 4.21
C ALA A 40 -9.03 -11.57 3.51
N TYR A 41 -10.27 -11.24 3.92
CA TYR A 41 -11.00 -10.10 3.38
C TYR A 41 -10.40 -8.75 3.77
N VAL A 42 -9.86 -8.60 4.98
CA VAL A 42 -9.19 -7.35 5.38
C VAL A 42 -7.89 -7.17 4.62
N TRP A 43 -7.08 -8.22 4.48
CA TRP A 43 -5.89 -8.17 3.63
C TRP A 43 -6.23 -7.91 2.17
N GLY A 44 -7.23 -8.62 1.64
CA GLY A 44 -7.76 -8.37 0.30
C GLY A 44 -8.22 -6.93 0.11
N GLY A 45 -8.90 -6.36 1.10
CA GLY A 45 -9.30 -4.95 1.11
C GLY A 45 -8.12 -3.98 1.08
N ALA A 46 -7.04 -4.25 1.83
CA ALA A 46 -5.81 -3.46 1.77
C ALA A 46 -5.21 -3.47 0.35
N PHE A 47 -5.10 -4.65 -0.26
CA PHE A 47 -4.57 -4.78 -1.62
C PHE A 47 -5.51 -4.24 -2.70
N SER A 48 -6.83 -4.32 -2.53
CA SER A 48 -7.78 -3.65 -3.44
C SER A 48 -7.65 -2.13 -3.37
N ALA A 49 -7.45 -1.57 -2.18
CA ALA A 49 -7.21 -0.14 -2.01
C ALA A 49 -5.87 0.29 -2.63
N LEU A 50 -4.80 -0.51 -2.47
CA LEU A 50 -3.53 -0.29 -3.16
C LEU A 50 -3.68 -0.38 -4.69
N ALA A 51 -4.48 -1.32 -5.19
CA ALA A 51 -4.75 -1.45 -6.62
C ALA A 51 -5.46 -0.22 -7.18
N ALA A 52 -6.44 0.30 -6.44
CA ALA A 52 -7.11 1.55 -6.78
C ALA A 52 -6.13 2.74 -6.75
N ALA A 53 -5.26 2.83 -5.75
CA ALA A 53 -4.25 3.88 -5.66
C ALA A 53 -3.29 3.85 -6.88
N GLY A 54 -2.74 2.69 -7.24
CA GLY A 54 -1.88 2.55 -8.41
C GLY A 54 -2.60 2.86 -9.72
N GLY A 55 -3.86 2.42 -9.88
CA GLY A 55 -4.65 2.77 -11.07
C GLY A 55 -4.92 4.28 -11.21
N LEU A 56 -5.19 4.95 -10.08
CA LEU A 56 -5.37 6.41 -10.05
C LEU A 56 -4.06 7.16 -10.28
N GLY A 57 -2.94 6.66 -9.72
CA GLY A 57 -1.59 7.19 -9.93
C GLY A 57 -1.16 7.10 -11.39
N ALA A 58 -1.38 5.94 -12.01
CA ALA A 58 -1.13 5.74 -13.44
C ALA A 58 -1.89 6.74 -14.32
N ALA A 59 -3.16 7.03 -13.97
CA ALA A 59 -3.94 8.03 -14.69
C ALA A 59 -3.44 9.45 -14.43
N ALA A 60 -3.07 9.79 -13.20
CA ALA A 60 -2.59 11.12 -12.82
C ALA A 60 -1.22 11.46 -13.43
N HIS A 61 -0.30 10.49 -13.46
CA HIS A 61 1.04 10.64 -14.05
C HIS A 61 1.05 10.40 -15.57
N GLY A 62 0.14 9.56 -16.10
CA GLY A 62 0.18 9.14 -17.49
C GLY A 62 -0.59 10.04 -18.45
N LEU A 63 -1.67 10.69 -18.01
CA LEU A 63 -2.64 11.34 -18.90
C LEU A 63 -2.57 12.87 -18.82
N LYS A 64 -2.64 13.54 -19.98
CA LYS A 64 -2.87 14.99 -20.05
C LYS A 64 -4.33 15.28 -19.71
N ILE A 65 -4.59 15.68 -18.46
CA ILE A 65 -5.93 15.95 -17.94
C ILE A 65 -6.03 17.37 -17.35
N GLY A 66 -7.24 17.92 -17.31
CA GLY A 66 -7.47 19.23 -16.70
C GLY A 66 -7.25 19.22 -15.19
N GLN A 67 -6.83 20.36 -14.63
CA GLN A 67 -6.47 20.50 -13.21
C GLN A 67 -7.53 19.95 -12.24
N ARG A 68 -8.82 20.21 -12.51
CA ARG A 68 -9.92 19.70 -11.66
C ARG A 68 -9.97 18.18 -11.60
N THR A 69 -9.74 17.51 -12.73
CA THR A 69 -9.71 16.05 -12.79
C THR A 69 -8.46 15.52 -12.11
N HIS A 70 -7.31 16.15 -12.35
CA HIS A 70 -6.07 15.83 -11.67
C HIS A 70 -6.21 15.90 -10.14
N ASP A 71 -6.77 16.99 -9.60
CA ASP A 71 -6.99 17.16 -8.16
C ASP A 71 -7.97 16.12 -7.60
N LEU A 72 -8.99 15.73 -8.37
CA LEU A 72 -9.91 14.67 -7.99
C LEU A 72 -9.22 13.31 -7.92
N LEU A 73 -8.37 12.98 -8.91
CA LEU A 73 -7.60 11.73 -8.89
C LEU A 73 -6.70 11.65 -7.66
N TRP A 74 -5.96 12.71 -7.37
CA TRP A 74 -5.10 12.78 -6.18
C TRP A 74 -5.88 12.64 -4.87
N ARG A 75 -7.09 13.21 -4.80
CA ARG A 75 -7.98 13.02 -3.66
C ARG A 75 -8.39 11.56 -3.50
N LEU A 76 -8.84 10.92 -4.57
CA LEU A 76 -9.26 9.52 -4.53
C LEU A 76 -8.07 8.60 -4.21
N LEU A 77 -6.89 8.92 -4.72
CA LEU A 77 -5.64 8.22 -4.43
C LEU A 77 -5.28 8.32 -2.94
N ALA A 78 -5.38 9.51 -2.35
CA ALA A 78 -5.13 9.71 -0.91
C ALA A 78 -6.13 8.93 -0.03
N ILE A 79 -7.41 8.90 -0.41
CA ILE A 79 -8.43 8.09 0.28
C ILE A 79 -8.10 6.60 0.16
N SER A 80 -7.74 6.13 -1.04
CA SER A 80 -7.32 4.74 -1.27
C SER A 80 -6.14 4.35 -0.39
N PHE A 81 -5.11 5.20 -0.26
CA PHE A 81 -4.01 4.90 0.67
C PHE A 81 -4.44 4.90 2.13
N GLY A 82 -5.31 5.83 2.56
CA GLY A 82 -5.85 5.82 3.91
C GLY A 82 -6.60 4.51 4.23
N LEU A 83 -7.42 4.03 3.28
CA LEU A 83 -8.13 2.75 3.39
C LEU A 83 -7.16 1.58 3.42
N MET A 84 -6.14 1.58 2.56
CA MET A 84 -5.07 0.58 2.55
C MET A 84 -4.42 0.48 3.93
N VAL A 85 -3.94 1.60 4.48
CA VAL A 85 -3.29 1.65 5.80
C VAL A 85 -4.24 1.20 6.91
N GLY A 86 -5.51 1.60 6.85
CA GLY A 86 -6.51 1.20 7.85
C GLY A 86 -6.78 -0.31 7.85
N CYS A 87 -6.94 -0.90 6.67
CA CYS A 87 -7.05 -2.36 6.52
C CYS A 87 -5.77 -3.06 7.00
N PHE A 88 -4.60 -2.56 6.61
CA PHE A 88 -3.29 -3.10 7.00
C PHE A 88 -3.12 -3.14 8.52
N ALA A 89 -3.36 -2.01 9.19
CA ALA A 89 -3.24 -1.90 10.64
C ALA A 89 -4.28 -2.76 11.38
N SER A 90 -5.51 -2.87 10.84
CA SER A 90 -6.54 -3.77 11.35
C SER A 90 -6.12 -5.24 11.25
N ALA A 91 -5.54 -5.64 10.11
CA ALA A 91 -5.06 -7.01 9.91
C ALA A 91 -3.89 -7.34 10.83
N ALA A 92 -2.89 -6.45 10.93
CA ALA A 92 -1.79 -6.61 11.88
C ALA A 92 -2.29 -6.70 13.33
N THR A 93 -3.31 -5.90 13.70
CA THR A 93 -3.93 -5.96 15.02
C THR A 93 -4.61 -7.30 15.27
N ALA A 94 -5.29 -7.85 14.26
CA ALA A 94 -5.89 -9.17 14.35
C ALA A 94 -4.85 -10.27 14.57
N ASP A 95 -3.73 -10.22 13.83
CA ASP A 95 -2.67 -11.22 13.94
C ASP A 95 -1.94 -11.12 15.30
N GLY A 96 -1.76 -9.90 15.83
CA GLY A 96 -1.09 -9.68 17.11
C GLY A 96 -1.97 -9.91 18.35
N PHE A 97 -3.27 -9.61 18.27
CA PHE A 97 -4.16 -9.50 19.43
C PHE A 97 -5.50 -10.25 19.27
N GLY A 98 -5.67 -10.99 18.17
CA GLY A 98 -6.85 -11.78 17.86
C GLY A 98 -7.87 -11.04 16.99
N GLU A 99 -8.65 -11.83 16.24
CA GLU A 99 -9.62 -11.33 15.25
C GLU A 99 -10.61 -10.28 15.80
N ARG A 100 -11.09 -10.48 17.04
CA ARG A 100 -12.01 -9.55 17.70
C ARG A 100 -11.40 -8.15 17.86
N ALA A 101 -10.10 -8.06 18.17
CA ALA A 101 -9.41 -6.78 18.31
C ALA A 101 -9.33 -6.06 16.96
N GLY A 102 -8.92 -6.78 15.90
CA GLY A 102 -8.87 -6.26 14.53
C GLY A 102 -10.23 -5.74 14.06
N ARG A 103 -11.29 -6.55 14.21
CA ARG A 103 -12.67 -6.15 13.86
C ARG A 103 -13.12 -4.88 14.58
N ARG A 104 -12.73 -4.72 15.85
CA ARG A 104 -13.11 -3.57 16.68
C ARG A 104 -12.43 -2.28 16.23
N VAL A 105 -11.17 -2.35 15.80
CA VAL A 105 -10.41 -1.15 15.36
C VAL A 105 -10.70 -0.77 13.92
N LEU A 106 -11.07 -1.74 13.05
CA LEU A 106 -11.33 -1.51 11.63
C LEU A 106 -12.23 -0.30 11.33
N PRO A 107 -13.45 -0.16 11.88
CA PRO A 107 -14.32 0.96 11.52
C PRO A 107 -13.68 2.32 11.87
N TRP A 108 -12.95 2.41 12.97
CA TRP A 108 -12.25 3.64 13.38
C TRP A 108 -11.08 3.97 12.46
N LEU A 109 -10.33 2.95 12.03
CA LEU A 109 -9.23 3.11 11.08
C LEU A 109 -9.74 3.53 9.69
N LEU A 110 -10.85 2.95 9.23
CA LEU A 110 -11.49 3.34 7.97
C LEU A 110 -12.07 4.75 8.05
N LEU A 111 -12.69 5.16 9.17
CA LEU A 111 -13.12 6.54 9.38
C LEU A 111 -11.92 7.50 9.41
N GLY A 112 -10.82 7.08 10.03
CA GLY A 112 -9.55 7.80 10.04
C GLY A 112 -9.03 8.10 8.63
N ALA A 113 -9.19 7.18 7.68
CA ALA A 113 -8.80 7.38 6.27
C ALA A 113 -9.52 8.58 5.62
N PHE A 114 -10.80 8.81 5.92
CA PHE A 114 -11.55 9.96 5.41
C PHE A 114 -11.18 11.26 6.15
N GLY A 115 -10.92 11.17 7.46
CA GLY A 115 -10.41 12.30 8.24
C GLY A 115 -9.03 12.77 7.77
N PHE A 116 -8.19 11.82 7.35
CA PHE A 116 -6.84 12.05 6.85
C PHE A 116 -6.81 12.96 5.61
N ASP A 117 -7.60 12.68 4.57
CA ASP A 117 -7.78 13.53 3.37
C ASP A 117 -8.21 14.97 3.70
N THR A 118 -8.99 15.13 4.79
CA THR A 118 -9.43 16.45 5.24
C THR A 118 -8.31 17.23 5.92
N VAL A 119 -7.46 16.54 6.70
CA VAL A 119 -6.35 17.16 7.44
C VAL A 119 -5.18 17.50 6.51
N THR A 120 -4.81 16.60 5.60
CA THR A 120 -3.69 16.82 4.66
C THR A 120 -3.88 18.06 3.80
N ARG A 121 -5.10 18.35 3.36
CA ARG A 121 -5.39 19.54 2.54
C ARG A 121 -5.31 20.86 3.29
N ARG A 122 -5.44 20.85 4.62
CA ARG A 122 -5.32 22.06 5.45
C ARG A 122 -3.86 22.41 5.76
N LEU A 123 -2.92 21.50 5.49
CA LEU A 123 -1.52 21.68 5.77
C LEU A 123 -0.77 21.82 4.44
N SER A 124 0.00 22.90 4.28
CA SER A 124 0.86 23.15 3.10
C SER A 124 1.94 22.07 2.88
N ARG A 125 2.04 21.08 3.78
CA ARG A 125 2.89 19.89 3.73
C ARG A 125 2.08 18.58 3.79
N GLY A 126 0.91 18.54 3.16
CA GLY A 126 -0.02 17.40 3.25
C GLY A 126 0.61 16.03 2.95
N PHE A 127 1.57 15.97 2.02
CA PHE A 127 2.28 14.73 1.70
C PHE A 127 3.15 14.19 2.86
N ILE A 128 3.77 15.07 3.67
CA ILE A 128 4.58 14.64 4.82
C ILE A 128 3.69 14.02 5.91
N VAL A 129 2.48 14.56 6.10
CA VAL A 129 1.51 14.02 7.05
C VAL A 129 1.10 12.60 6.66
N PHE A 130 1.02 12.32 5.35
CA PHE A 130 0.78 10.97 4.82
C PHE A 130 1.92 10.02 5.15
N ILE A 131 3.15 10.42 4.83
CA ILE A 131 4.34 9.62 5.12
C ILE A 131 4.42 9.28 6.61
N VAL A 132 4.17 10.25 7.50
CA VAL A 132 4.21 10.02 8.95
C VAL A 132 3.12 9.05 9.41
N TYR A 133 1.90 9.20 8.89
CA TYR A 133 0.78 8.32 9.21
C TYR A 133 1.04 6.87 8.75
N GLU A 134 1.48 6.71 7.49
CA GLU A 134 1.83 5.41 6.93
C GLU A 134 3.00 4.78 7.69
N ALA A 135 4.08 5.52 7.94
CA ALA A 135 5.23 5.03 8.68
C ALA A 135 4.85 4.57 10.10
N ALA A 136 3.98 5.31 10.80
CA ALA A 136 3.51 4.92 12.12
C ALA A 136 2.74 3.58 12.09
N ALA A 137 1.84 3.40 11.12
CA ALA A 137 1.08 2.17 10.96
C ALA A 137 1.96 0.98 10.55
N LEU A 138 2.92 1.20 9.64
CA LEU A 138 3.86 0.16 9.21
C LEU A 138 4.84 -0.22 10.32
N LEU A 139 5.35 0.74 11.11
CA LEU A 139 6.20 0.44 12.27
C LEU A 139 5.45 -0.32 13.36
N TYR A 140 4.18 0.04 13.61
CA TYR A 140 3.29 -0.71 14.49
C TYR A 140 3.13 -2.16 14.01
N ALA A 141 2.78 -2.35 12.74
CA ALA A 141 2.62 -3.69 12.17
C ALA A 141 3.94 -4.47 12.16
N LEU A 142 5.06 -3.84 11.82
CA LEU A 142 6.39 -4.44 11.85
C LEU A 142 6.71 -4.97 13.25
N THR A 143 6.41 -4.17 14.29
CA THR A 143 6.62 -4.58 15.68
C THR A 143 5.84 -5.84 16.03
N ILE A 144 4.59 -5.95 15.56
CA ILE A 144 3.76 -7.14 15.75
C ILE A 144 4.39 -8.34 15.03
N TYR A 145 4.68 -8.22 13.74
CA TYR A 145 5.19 -9.34 12.94
C TYR A 145 6.59 -9.80 13.36
N VAL A 146 7.47 -8.88 13.80
CA VAL A 146 8.76 -9.23 14.40
C VAL A 146 8.56 -10.04 15.69
N ARG A 147 7.63 -9.64 16.57
CA ARG A 147 7.33 -10.39 17.80
C ARG A 147 6.73 -11.76 17.51
N LEU A 148 5.80 -11.85 16.54
CA LEU A 148 5.23 -13.12 16.10
C LEU A 148 6.30 -14.05 15.51
N ALA A 149 7.21 -13.49 14.71
CA ALA A 149 8.33 -14.22 14.12
C ALA A 149 9.32 -14.73 15.18
N GLN A 150 9.72 -13.88 16.13
CA GLN A 150 10.63 -14.26 17.21
C GLN A 150 10.04 -15.33 18.13
N GLY A 151 8.73 -15.28 18.36
CA GLY A 151 8.03 -16.27 19.17
C GLY A 151 7.61 -17.54 18.43
N GLY A 152 7.84 -17.63 17.11
CA GLY A 152 7.34 -18.74 16.29
C GLY A 152 5.81 -18.90 16.33
N ARG A 153 5.07 -17.80 16.54
CA ARG A 153 3.63 -17.82 16.84
C ARG A 153 2.71 -17.74 15.62
N MET A 154 3.28 -17.54 14.44
CA MET A 154 2.54 -17.48 13.19
C MET A 154 3.47 -17.83 12.03
N ARG A 155 3.06 -18.81 11.22
CA ARG A 155 3.77 -19.14 9.99
C ARG A 155 3.72 -17.95 9.02
N GLY A 156 4.85 -17.66 8.38
CA GLY A 156 4.97 -16.54 7.45
C GLY A 156 5.25 -15.17 8.09
N ALA A 157 5.22 -15.04 9.42
CA ALA A 157 5.45 -13.76 10.11
C ALA A 157 6.81 -13.10 9.76
N GLN A 158 7.87 -13.89 9.58
CA GLN A 158 9.17 -13.39 9.12
C GLN A 158 9.09 -12.76 7.73
N MET A 159 8.39 -13.42 6.81
CA MET A 159 8.23 -12.97 5.43
C MET A 159 7.31 -11.74 5.37
N THR A 160 6.23 -11.71 6.17
CA THR A 160 5.39 -10.52 6.34
C THR A 160 6.18 -9.34 6.89
N ALA A 161 7.02 -9.55 7.92
CA ALA A 161 7.90 -8.51 8.47
C ALA A 161 8.90 -7.99 7.43
N ALA A 162 9.48 -8.88 6.62
CA ALA A 162 10.38 -8.49 5.52
C ALA A 162 9.65 -7.64 4.46
N GLY A 163 8.43 -8.01 4.08
CA GLY A 163 7.60 -7.22 3.17
C GLY A 163 7.30 -5.82 3.73
N ILE A 164 6.95 -5.72 5.02
CA ILE A 164 6.73 -4.43 5.70
C ILE A 164 8.00 -3.58 5.73
N LEU A 165 9.15 -4.20 6.02
CA LEU A 165 10.43 -3.50 6.04
C LEU A 165 10.77 -2.95 4.65
N LEU A 166 10.54 -3.72 3.59
CA LEU A 166 10.72 -3.25 2.22
C LEU A 166 9.79 -2.06 1.90
N SER A 167 8.53 -2.08 2.34
CA SER A 167 7.62 -0.94 2.19
C SER A 167 8.07 0.30 2.98
N LEU A 168 8.64 0.13 4.18
CA LEU A 168 9.23 1.26 4.93
C LEU A 168 10.46 1.84 4.21
N ILE A 169 11.31 0.99 3.62
CA ILE A 169 12.44 1.44 2.79
C ILE A 169 11.92 2.19 1.57
N ALA A 170 10.86 1.67 0.92
CA ALA A 170 10.22 2.32 -0.21
C ALA A 170 9.72 3.73 0.18
N ALA A 171 8.98 3.86 1.29
CA ALA A 171 8.50 5.16 1.77
C ALA A 171 9.64 6.15 2.06
N ALA A 172 10.76 5.67 2.63
CA ALA A 172 11.95 6.49 2.83
C ALA A 172 12.54 6.99 1.50
N ILE A 173 12.64 6.11 0.49
CA ILE A 173 13.07 6.48 -0.87
C ILE A 173 12.12 7.51 -1.47
N GLN A 174 10.81 7.32 -1.35
CA GLN A 174 9.81 8.25 -1.88
C GLN A 174 9.98 9.67 -1.30
N SER A 175 10.36 9.77 -0.03
CA SER A 175 10.61 11.05 0.65
C SER A 175 11.94 11.74 0.29
N SER A 176 12.77 11.07 -0.51
CA SER A 176 14.11 11.56 -0.89
C SER A 176 14.09 12.38 -2.19
N ARG A 177 15.27 12.75 -2.68
CA ARG A 177 15.49 13.34 -4.03
C ARG A 177 16.29 12.41 -4.94
N LEU A 178 16.22 11.11 -4.67
CA LEU A 178 16.92 10.10 -5.46
C LEU A 178 16.40 10.10 -6.89
N HIS A 179 17.32 9.93 -7.83
CA HIS A 179 17.04 9.74 -9.24
C HIS A 179 18.07 8.78 -9.81
N THR A 180 17.65 7.97 -10.77
CA THR A 180 18.51 6.98 -11.41
C THR A 180 18.04 6.70 -12.83
N GLN A 181 18.88 5.99 -13.59
CA GLN A 181 18.52 5.45 -14.89
C GLN A 181 18.75 3.95 -14.88
N ILE A 182 17.74 3.18 -15.30
CA ILE A 182 17.79 1.73 -15.40
C ILE A 182 17.48 1.36 -16.85
N ALA A 183 18.42 0.68 -17.52
CA ALA A 183 18.29 0.31 -18.93
C ALA A 183 17.93 1.50 -19.86
N GLY A 184 18.44 2.70 -19.55
CA GLY A 184 18.18 3.93 -20.31
C GLY A 184 16.85 4.63 -19.99
N LEU A 185 16.01 4.06 -19.12
CA LEU A 185 14.77 4.68 -18.65
C LEU A 185 15.02 5.49 -17.37
N PRO A 186 14.50 6.74 -17.26
CA PRO A 186 14.67 7.55 -16.05
C PRO A 186 13.67 7.16 -14.97
N PHE A 187 14.14 7.12 -13.73
CA PHE A 187 13.32 6.92 -12.53
C PHE A 187 13.67 8.00 -11.51
N ASP A 188 12.67 8.73 -11.05
CA ASP A 188 12.79 9.62 -9.88
C ASP A 188 12.51 8.83 -8.59
N ASN A 189 12.38 9.55 -7.47
CA ASN A 189 12.09 8.97 -6.17
C ASN A 189 10.77 8.17 -6.16
N ASN A 190 9.76 8.56 -6.94
CA ASN A 190 8.49 7.82 -7.04
C ASN A 190 8.67 6.54 -7.86
N GLY A 191 9.34 6.63 -9.01
CA GLY A 191 9.66 5.46 -9.81
C GLY A 191 10.48 4.41 -9.04
N ILE A 192 11.50 4.84 -8.29
CA ILE A 192 12.31 3.93 -7.46
C ILE A 192 11.48 3.36 -6.30
N PHE A 193 10.66 4.19 -5.65
CA PHE A 193 9.68 3.74 -4.64
C PHE A 193 8.80 2.62 -5.20
N HIS A 194 8.25 2.79 -6.40
CA HIS A 194 7.40 1.77 -7.02
C HIS A 194 8.14 0.47 -7.29
N LEU A 195 9.40 0.52 -7.76
CA LEU A 195 10.20 -0.69 -7.98
C LEU A 195 10.42 -1.49 -6.69
N VAL A 196 10.70 -0.81 -5.58
CA VAL A 196 10.82 -1.48 -4.27
C VAL A 196 9.47 -2.04 -3.82
N GLN A 197 8.38 -1.30 -4.02
CA GLN A 197 7.04 -1.76 -3.65
C GLN A 197 6.58 -2.95 -4.49
N ILE A 198 6.93 -3.00 -5.79
CA ILE A 198 6.69 -4.14 -6.69
C ILE A 198 7.37 -5.41 -6.15
N ALA A 199 8.58 -5.29 -5.59
CA ALA A 199 9.26 -6.40 -4.92
C ALA A 199 8.66 -6.74 -3.55
N ALA A 200 8.20 -5.73 -2.80
CA ALA A 200 7.63 -5.90 -1.46
C ALA A 200 6.30 -6.67 -1.49
N ILE A 201 5.43 -6.42 -2.47
CA ILE A 201 4.07 -7.01 -2.55
C ILE A 201 4.12 -8.55 -2.54
N PRO A 202 4.84 -9.26 -3.43
CA PRO A 202 4.90 -10.72 -3.39
C PRO A 202 5.47 -11.29 -2.08
N VAL A 203 6.46 -10.62 -1.50
CA VAL A 203 7.05 -11.02 -0.22
C VAL A 203 5.99 -10.92 0.88
N LEU A 204 5.29 -9.78 0.95
CA LEU A 204 4.24 -9.56 1.92
C LEU A 204 3.10 -10.58 1.77
N VAL A 205 2.63 -10.81 0.54
CA VAL A 205 1.53 -11.74 0.23
C VAL A 205 1.90 -13.18 0.57
N GLY A 206 3.12 -13.63 0.26
CA GLY A 206 3.56 -14.97 0.61
C GLY A 206 3.61 -15.20 2.12
N GLY A 207 3.99 -14.18 2.90
CA GLY A 207 3.94 -14.25 4.36
C GLY A 207 2.51 -14.32 4.91
N ILE A 208 1.59 -13.49 4.37
CA ILE A 208 0.19 -13.49 4.75
C ILE A 208 -0.48 -14.82 4.41
N ASP A 209 -0.30 -15.32 3.19
CA ASP A 209 -0.88 -16.59 2.74
C ASP A 209 -0.43 -17.75 3.62
N ALA A 210 0.87 -17.81 3.93
CA ALA A 210 1.43 -18.85 4.78
C ALA A 210 0.80 -18.89 6.18
N GLY A 211 0.38 -17.74 6.71
CA GLY A 211 -0.31 -17.64 7.99
C GLY A 211 -1.83 -17.82 7.91
N LEU A 212 -2.45 -17.62 6.75
CA LEU A 212 -3.87 -17.93 6.52
C LEU A 212 -4.10 -19.44 6.37
N VAL A 213 -3.17 -20.16 5.74
CA VAL A 213 -3.26 -21.63 5.58
C VAL A 213 -3.23 -22.35 6.94
N GLU A 214 -2.52 -21.81 7.93
CA GLU A 214 -2.46 -22.36 9.28
C GLU A 214 -3.84 -22.30 9.99
N ASP A 215 -4.60 -21.22 9.80
CA ASP A 215 -5.93 -21.06 10.39
C ASP A 215 -6.95 -22.09 9.89
N HIS A 216 -6.78 -22.64 8.68
CA HIS A 216 -7.69 -23.63 8.09
C HIS A 216 -7.33 -25.08 8.40
N GLY A 217 -6.11 -25.31 8.93
CA GLY A 217 -5.61 -26.63 9.29
C GLY A 217 -5.80 -26.99 10.78
N ALA A 218 -6.30 -26.05 11.58
CA ALA A 218 -6.63 -26.22 13.01
C ALA A 218 -8.15 -26.36 13.21
#